data_AF-A0A4Y2QD31-F1
#
_entry.id   AF-A0A4Y2QD31-F1
#
_cell.length_a   1.000
_cell.length_b   1.000
_cell.length_c   1.000
_cell.angle_alpha   90.00
_cell.angle_beta   90.00
_cell.angle_gamma   90.00
#
_symmetry.space_group_name_H-M   'P 1'
#
loop_
_entity.id
_entity.type
_entity.pdbx_description
1 polymer ?
#
loop_
_entity_poly.entity_id
_entity_poly.type
_entity_poly.pdbx_seq_one_letter_code
_entity_poly.pdbx_strand_id
1 'polypeptide(L)'
;MSGKSKNAFEVIWRIENIKSWLQARDDTLYSPQFLAEPLTNTHWKLRLSTNWHLEEKYISLTLQRDVEDDGPELIPLNYELSFLAHDGSPFKSKSCAMKFGSKTVSHELNVKQVEILEEKKEDYLPEGVLTVRCKLYKAWSTVWKGGECFIRSAVGTKCITLKSSIDNFRSLDVPTNLILKFMSPSTEITV
;
A
#
# COMPACT_ATOMS: atom_id res chain seq x y z
N MET A 1 34.97 14.43 4.47
CA MET A 1 34.14 14.49 5.69
C MET A 1 33.28 13.24 5.73
N SER A 2 33.51 12.37 6.72
CA SER A 2 32.86 11.05 6.85
C SER A 2 31.35 11.22 7.09
N GLY A 3 30.53 10.71 6.16
CA GLY A 3 29.08 10.70 6.28
C GLY A 3 28.66 9.68 7.34
N LYS A 4 28.32 10.14 8.54
CA LYS A 4 27.64 9.31 9.53
C LYS A 4 26.34 8.80 8.89
N SER A 5 26.27 7.50 8.59
CA SER A 5 25.02 6.86 8.21
C SER A 5 24.03 7.12 9.35
N LYS A 6 22.97 7.88 9.07
CA LYS A 6 21.82 7.90 9.96
C LYS A 6 21.25 6.49 9.92
N ASN A 7 21.46 5.72 10.99
CA ASN A 7 20.88 4.39 11.13
C ASN A 7 19.35 4.53 11.05
N ALA A 8 18.77 4.23 9.89
CA ALA A 8 17.33 4.23 9.67
C ALA A 8 16.78 2.81 9.89
N PHE A 9 15.50 2.70 10.20
CA PHE A 9 14.78 1.46 9.95
C PHE A 9 14.13 1.54 8.57
N GLU A 10 14.43 0.59 7.71
CA GLU A 10 13.97 0.56 6.32
C GLU A 10 12.89 -0.50 6.15
N VAL A 11 11.81 -0.14 5.48
CA VAL A 11 10.73 -1.07 5.13
C VAL A 11 10.58 -1.02 3.63
N ILE A 12 10.79 -2.15 2.97
CA ILE A 12 10.62 -2.31 1.53
C ILE A 12 9.43 -3.22 1.29
N TRP A 13 8.44 -2.73 0.56
CA TRP A 13 7.25 -3.46 0.23
C TRP A 13 7.13 -3.66 -1.28
N ARG A 14 7.22 -4.93 -1.70
CA ARG A 14 7.06 -5.37 -3.09
C ARG A 14 5.65 -5.90 -3.30
N ILE A 15 4.98 -5.40 -4.33
CA ILE A 15 3.59 -5.74 -4.62
C ILE A 15 3.48 -6.27 -6.05
N GLU A 16 3.19 -7.56 -6.15
CA GLU A 16 3.07 -8.28 -7.41
C GLU A 16 1.65 -8.21 -7.95
N ASN A 17 1.50 -8.29 -9.28
CA ASN A 17 0.20 -8.29 -9.98
C ASN A 17 -0.68 -7.05 -9.72
N ILE A 18 -0.07 -5.93 -9.29
CA ILE A 18 -0.77 -4.73 -8.84
C ILE A 18 -1.48 -3.96 -9.96
N LYS A 19 -1.14 -4.20 -11.23
CA LYS A 19 -1.75 -3.52 -12.38
C LYS A 19 -3.28 -3.57 -12.36
N SER A 20 -3.84 -4.74 -12.02
CA SER A 20 -5.30 -4.93 -11.95
C SER A 20 -5.95 -4.05 -10.88
N TRP A 21 -5.28 -3.88 -9.74
CA TRP A 21 -5.72 -3.01 -8.65
C TRP A 21 -5.65 -1.54 -9.04
N LEU A 22 -4.54 -1.11 -9.63
CA LEU A 22 -4.35 0.27 -10.10
C LEU A 22 -5.46 0.65 -11.09
N GLN A 23 -5.76 -0.19 -12.07
CA GLN A 23 -6.73 0.13 -13.11
C GLN A 23 -8.19 0.16 -12.62
N ALA A 24 -8.58 -0.78 -11.76
CA ALA A 24 -10.00 -1.10 -11.58
C ALA A 24 -10.60 -0.64 -10.25
N ARG A 25 -9.78 -0.25 -9.26
CA ARG A 25 -10.29 -0.05 -7.90
C ARG A 25 -10.07 1.37 -7.40
N ASP A 26 -11.02 1.81 -6.58
CA ASP A 26 -10.93 3.02 -5.75
C ASP A 26 -10.84 2.65 -4.25
N ASP A 27 -10.21 1.52 -3.93
CA ASP A 27 -10.03 1.02 -2.57
C ASP A 27 -8.60 1.31 -2.04
N THR A 28 -8.28 0.76 -0.88
CA THR A 28 -6.99 0.94 -0.20
C THR A 28 -6.31 -0.41 -0.04
N LEU A 29 -5.02 -0.46 -0.33
CA LEU A 29 -4.17 -1.63 -0.15
C LEU A 29 -3.23 -1.39 1.04
N TYR A 30 -3.19 -2.33 1.97
CA TYR A 30 -2.31 -2.27 3.14
C TYR A 30 -1.21 -3.31 3.03
N SER A 31 -0.02 -2.94 3.47
CA SER A 31 1.02 -3.94 3.73
C SER A 31 0.59 -4.82 4.91
N PRO A 32 1.13 -6.05 5.00
CA PRO A 32 1.31 -6.71 6.27
C PRO A 32 1.85 -5.76 7.34
N GLN A 33 1.39 -5.97 8.57
CA GLN A 33 1.85 -5.22 9.73
C GLN A 33 3.31 -5.52 9.98
N PHE A 34 4.08 -4.49 10.34
CA PHE A 34 5.46 -4.65 10.73
C PHE A 34 5.74 -3.98 12.06
N LEU A 35 6.71 -4.55 12.77
CA LEU A 35 7.31 -3.99 13.96
C LEU A 35 8.62 -3.33 13.53
N ALA A 36 8.82 -2.09 13.95
CA ALA A 36 10.15 -1.52 13.94
C ALA A 36 10.72 -1.72 15.35
N GLU A 37 11.71 -2.60 15.53
CA GLU A 37 12.37 -2.82 16.84
C GLU A 37 12.71 -1.50 17.58
N PRO A 38 13.16 -0.42 16.90
CA PRO A 38 13.46 0.86 17.54
C PRO A 38 12.22 1.65 18.00
N LEU A 39 11.04 1.29 17.51
CA LEU A 39 9.73 1.81 17.86
C LEU A 39 8.98 0.76 18.69
N THR A 40 9.56 0.40 19.84
CA THR A 40 9.09 -0.66 20.75
C THR A 40 7.58 -0.63 20.94
N ASN A 41 6.96 -1.81 20.80
CA ASN A 41 5.53 -2.07 21.00
C ASN A 41 4.59 -1.26 20.12
N THR A 42 5.04 -0.84 18.92
CA THR A 42 4.19 -0.10 17.99
C THR A 42 4.03 -0.84 16.68
N HIS A 43 2.81 -0.80 16.16
CA HIS A 43 2.43 -1.55 14.98
C HIS A 43 2.24 -0.59 13.81
N TRP A 44 2.82 -0.94 12.66
CA TRP A 44 2.83 -0.06 11.50
C TRP A 44 2.43 -0.80 10.23
N LYS A 45 1.83 -0.05 9.31
CA LYS A 45 1.46 -0.52 7.97
C LYS A 45 1.78 0.57 6.95
N LEU A 46 2.22 0.17 5.77
CA LEU A 46 2.18 1.03 4.60
C LEU A 46 0.81 0.94 3.96
N ARG A 47 0.33 2.07 3.46
CA ARG A 47 -0.98 2.21 2.85
C ARG A 47 -0.81 2.81 1.46
N LEU A 48 -1.35 2.12 0.45
CA LEU A 48 -1.55 2.65 -0.88
C LEU A 48 -3.04 2.92 -1.08
N SER A 49 -3.39 4.13 -1.47
CA SER A 49 -4.76 4.49 -1.84
C SER A 49 -4.81 5.23 -3.16
N THR A 50 -5.94 5.13 -3.83
CA THR A 50 -6.24 5.95 -4.99
C THR A 50 -6.99 7.20 -4.56
N ASN A 51 -6.53 8.37 -5.02
CA ASN A 51 -7.18 9.65 -4.76
C ASN A 51 -7.46 10.34 -6.11
N TRP A 52 -8.58 11.04 -6.23
CA TRP A 52 -8.92 11.82 -7.41
C TRP A 52 -8.70 13.31 -7.13
N HIS A 53 -8.00 14.00 -8.02
CA HIS A 53 -7.79 15.44 -7.92
C HIS A 53 -7.86 16.09 -9.31
N LEU A 54 -8.82 16.99 -9.50
CA LEU A 54 -9.04 17.70 -10.78
C LEU A 54 -9.06 16.75 -11.99
N GLU A 55 -9.89 15.71 -11.93
CA GLU A 55 -10.06 14.67 -12.97
C GLU A 55 -8.83 13.75 -13.19
N GLU A 56 -7.76 13.94 -12.44
CA GLU A 56 -6.59 13.06 -12.47
C GLU A 56 -6.63 12.06 -11.29
N LYS A 57 -6.36 10.79 -11.59
CA LYS A 57 -6.22 9.74 -10.57
C LYS A 57 -4.77 9.65 -10.10
N TYR A 58 -4.57 9.70 -8.79
CA TYR A 58 -3.29 9.59 -8.11
C TYR A 58 -3.21 8.33 -7.27
N ILE A 59 -2.01 7.78 -7.17
CA ILE A 59 -1.64 6.75 -6.20
C ILE A 59 -0.89 7.43 -5.06
N SER A 60 -1.43 7.27 -3.86
CA SER A 60 -0.94 7.89 -2.64
C SER A 60 -0.33 6.84 -1.73
N LEU A 61 0.95 7.01 -1.40
CA LEU A 61 1.64 6.21 -0.40
C LEU A 61 1.66 6.95 0.94
N THR A 62 1.24 6.28 2.01
CA THR A 62 1.34 6.77 3.39
C THR A 62 1.86 5.69 4.34
N LEU A 63 2.38 6.15 5.48
CA LEU A 63 2.68 5.33 6.66
C LEU A 63 1.54 5.52 7.67
N GLN A 64 1.09 4.43 8.28
CA GLN A 64 0.06 4.46 9.31
C GLN A 64 0.51 3.67 10.54
N ARG A 65 0.26 4.25 11.72
CA ARG A 65 0.33 3.53 13.00
C ARG A 65 -1.01 2.87 13.29
N ASP A 66 -0.97 1.63 13.76
CA ASP A 66 -2.16 0.84 14.06
C ASP A 66 -2.93 1.38 15.29
N VAL A 67 -4.15 0.86 15.48
CA VAL A 67 -5.06 1.24 16.55
C VAL A 67 -4.62 0.65 17.88
N GLU A 68 -4.30 -0.65 17.87
CA GLU A 68 -4.09 -1.49 19.04
C GLU A 68 -2.59 -1.81 19.12
N ASP A 69 -1.85 -0.92 19.77
CA ASP A 69 -0.47 -1.16 20.14
C ASP A 69 -0.21 -0.68 21.57
N ASP A 70 0.79 -1.26 22.22
CA ASP A 70 1.18 -0.93 23.60
C ASP A 70 2.25 0.16 23.64
N GLY A 71 2.30 0.99 22.59
CA GLY A 71 3.30 2.02 22.39
C GLY A 71 2.97 3.35 23.07
N PRO A 72 3.91 4.31 23.10
CA PRO A 72 3.66 5.65 23.62
C PRO A 72 2.51 6.36 22.89
N GLU A 73 1.76 7.22 23.57
CA GLU A 73 0.62 7.93 22.95
C GLU A 73 1.02 8.72 21.69
N LEU A 74 2.18 9.39 21.70
CA LEU A 74 2.71 10.16 20.58
C LEU A 74 4.18 9.85 20.34
N ILE A 75 4.55 9.61 19.07
CA ILE A 75 5.92 9.28 18.68
C ILE A 75 6.40 10.28 17.61
N PRO A 76 7.39 11.14 17.92
CA PRO A 76 7.99 12.03 16.93
C PRO A 76 8.94 11.27 16.02
N LEU A 77 8.63 11.22 14.73
CA LEU A 77 9.43 10.55 13.71
C LEU A 77 9.74 11.49 12.55
N ASN A 78 10.97 11.37 12.04
CA ASN A 78 11.26 11.74 10.67
C ASN A 78 11.08 10.49 9.82
N TYR A 79 10.53 10.64 8.62
CA TYR A 79 10.34 9.52 7.72
C TYR A 79 10.52 9.94 6.27
N GLU A 80 10.92 9.00 5.43
CA GLU A 80 10.96 9.14 3.98
C GLU A 80 10.04 8.09 3.37
N LEU A 81 9.15 8.50 2.48
CA LEU A 81 8.39 7.60 1.61
C LEU A 81 8.98 7.65 0.20
N SER A 82 9.01 6.51 -0.49
CA SER A 82 9.56 6.45 -1.84
C SER A 82 8.92 5.36 -2.69
N PHE A 83 8.79 5.63 -3.98
CA PHE A 83 8.60 4.65 -5.03
C PHE A 83 9.98 4.31 -5.60
N LEU A 84 10.32 3.03 -5.72
CA LEU A 84 11.65 2.58 -6.12
C LEU A 84 11.66 2.13 -7.58
N ALA A 85 12.76 2.43 -8.27
CA ALA A 85 13.09 1.86 -9.56
C ALA A 85 13.65 0.44 -9.41
N HIS A 86 13.91 -0.25 -10.53
CA HIS A 86 14.40 -1.63 -10.54
C HIS A 86 15.73 -1.81 -9.77
N ASP A 87 16.59 -0.79 -9.77
CA ASP A 87 17.91 -0.79 -9.13
C ASP A 87 17.83 -0.47 -7.62
N GLY A 88 16.61 -0.26 -7.11
CA GLY A 88 16.35 0.13 -5.72
C GLY A 88 16.56 1.62 -5.43
N SER A 89 16.92 2.43 -6.44
CA SER A 89 17.01 3.88 -6.30
C SER A 89 15.60 4.50 -6.18
N PRO A 90 15.44 5.58 -5.38
CA PRO A 90 14.15 6.23 -5.26
C PRO A 90 13.85 7.03 -6.53
N PHE A 91 12.82 6.61 -7.26
CA PHE A 91 12.31 7.33 -8.43
C PHE A 91 11.55 8.59 -8.04
N LYS A 92 10.71 8.46 -7.01
CA LYS A 92 10.01 9.57 -6.36
C LYS A 92 10.10 9.39 -4.87
N SER A 93 10.38 10.46 -4.13
CA SER A 93 10.47 10.40 -2.67
C SER A 93 9.97 11.68 -2.00
N LYS A 94 9.61 11.56 -0.72
CA LYS A 94 9.21 12.67 0.14
C LYS A 94 9.68 12.40 1.56
N SER A 95 10.45 13.34 2.11
CA SER A 95 10.87 13.33 3.51
C SER A 95 10.00 14.27 4.33
N CYS A 96 9.60 13.83 5.51
CA CYS A 96 8.70 14.55 6.41
C CYS A 96 9.11 14.34 7.87
N ALA A 97 8.60 15.20 8.75
CA ALA A 97 8.68 15.06 10.19
C ALA A 97 7.27 15.19 10.78
N MET A 98 6.85 14.26 11.62
CA MET A 98 5.50 14.25 12.20
C MET A 98 5.47 13.53 13.54
N LYS A 99 4.51 13.88 14.39
CA LYS A 99 4.17 13.11 15.60
C LYS A 99 3.05 12.13 15.26
N PHE A 100 3.25 10.84 15.53
CA PHE A 100 2.28 9.78 15.28
C PHE A 100 1.62 9.34 16.57
N GLY A 101 0.31 9.53 16.67
CA GLY A 101 -0.51 8.83 17.65
C GLY A 101 -1.15 7.56 17.09
N SER A 102 -1.92 6.86 17.91
CA SER A 102 -2.77 5.74 17.44
C SER A 102 -3.64 6.21 16.27
N LYS A 103 -3.77 5.36 15.23
CA LYS A 103 -4.49 5.65 13.96
C LYS A 103 -3.94 6.80 13.11
N THR A 104 -2.82 7.41 13.48
CA THR A 104 -2.29 8.54 12.73
C THR A 104 -1.76 8.06 11.37
N VAL A 105 -2.20 8.73 10.31
CA VAL A 105 -1.72 8.55 8.94
C VAL A 105 -0.77 9.69 8.61
N SER A 106 0.34 9.34 7.98
CA SER A 106 1.37 10.30 7.58
C SER A 106 0.91 11.22 6.46
N HIS A 107 1.66 12.30 6.19
CA HIS A 107 1.55 12.97 4.89
C HIS A 107 1.83 11.99 3.76
N GLU A 108 1.07 12.15 2.67
CA GLU A 108 1.13 11.32 1.48
C GLU A 108 2.23 11.72 0.50
N LEU A 109 2.74 10.71 -0.20
CA LEU A 109 3.50 10.85 -1.44
C LEU A 109 2.60 10.44 -2.60
N ASN A 110 2.29 11.39 -3.49
CA ASN A 110 1.39 11.19 -4.62
C ASN A 110 2.18 11.03 -5.93
N VAL A 111 1.76 10.08 -6.74
CA VAL A 111 2.21 9.88 -8.12
C VAL A 111 0.97 9.73 -9.00
N LYS A 112 0.98 10.32 -10.20
CA LYS A 112 -0.15 10.14 -11.13
C LYS A 112 -0.25 8.69 -11.53
N GLN A 113 -1.47 8.16 -11.57
CA GLN A 113 -1.69 6.78 -11.99
C GLN A 113 -1.20 6.55 -13.44
N VAL A 114 -1.46 7.51 -14.34
CA VAL A 114 -0.99 7.45 -15.73
C VAL A 114 0.53 7.38 -15.82
N GLU A 115 1.25 8.02 -14.90
CA GLU A 115 2.72 7.94 -14.84
C GLU A 115 3.17 6.51 -14.54
N ILE A 116 2.50 5.82 -13.60
CA ILE A 116 2.81 4.44 -13.21
C ILE A 116 2.38 3.42 -14.28
N LEU A 117 1.23 3.63 -14.92
CA LEU A 117 0.65 2.63 -15.82
C LEU A 117 1.06 2.80 -17.29
N GLU A 118 1.47 4.00 -17.70
CA GLU A 118 1.67 4.36 -19.10
C GLU A 118 3.00 5.08 -19.33
N GLU A 119 3.17 6.30 -18.80
CA GLU A 119 4.30 7.18 -19.18
C GLU A 119 5.65 6.63 -18.76
N LYS A 120 5.74 6.03 -17.57
CA LYS A 120 6.98 5.53 -16.96
C LYS A 120 6.80 4.13 -16.39
N LYS A 121 5.99 3.33 -17.08
CA LYS A 121 5.60 1.99 -16.64
C LYS A 121 6.78 1.10 -16.30
N GLU A 122 7.82 1.07 -17.12
CA GLU A 122 8.98 0.19 -16.88
C GLU A 122 9.83 0.64 -15.68
N ASP A 123 9.76 1.92 -15.31
CA ASP A 123 10.46 2.45 -14.14
C ASP A 123 9.73 2.09 -12.83
N TYR A 124 8.39 2.23 -12.81
CA TYR A 124 7.58 1.98 -11.61
C TYR A 124 7.13 0.52 -11.44
N LEU A 125 7.01 -0.23 -12.53
CA LEU A 125 6.53 -1.61 -12.56
C LEU A 125 7.51 -2.53 -13.29
N PRO A 126 8.80 -2.57 -12.92
CA PRO A 126 9.72 -3.55 -13.49
C PRO A 126 9.18 -4.96 -13.24
N GLU A 127 9.08 -5.76 -14.29
CA GLU A 127 8.49 -7.11 -14.25
C GLU A 127 7.05 -7.16 -13.69
N GLY A 128 6.33 -6.03 -13.73
CA GLY A 128 4.97 -5.91 -13.19
C GLY A 128 4.88 -5.79 -11.66
N VAL A 129 5.99 -5.50 -10.97
CA VAL A 129 6.06 -5.37 -9.51
C VAL A 129 6.22 -3.91 -9.11
N LEU A 130 5.30 -3.38 -8.31
CA LEU A 130 5.48 -2.07 -7.68
C LEU A 130 6.27 -2.24 -6.40
N THR A 131 7.37 -1.50 -6.27
CA THR A 131 8.17 -1.49 -5.05
C THR A 131 8.12 -0.12 -4.40
N VAL A 132 7.68 -0.08 -3.14
CA VAL A 132 7.70 1.12 -2.32
C VAL A 132 8.59 0.93 -1.12
N ARG A 133 9.09 2.04 -0.58
CA ARG A 133 9.92 2.04 0.61
C ARG A 133 9.52 3.14 1.58
N CYS A 134 9.60 2.80 2.86
CA CYS A 134 9.61 3.75 3.95
C CYS A 134 10.93 3.67 4.73
N LYS A 135 11.55 4.81 5.03
CA LYS A 135 12.65 4.91 6.01
C LYS A 135 12.18 5.68 7.22
N LEU A 136 12.47 5.17 8.41
CA LEU A 136 12.11 5.78 9.69
C LEU A 136 13.37 6.22 10.42
N TYR A 137 13.33 7.42 10.99
CA TYR A 137 14.40 8.01 11.78
C TYR A 137 13.82 8.66 13.05
N LYS A 138 14.53 8.57 14.17
CA LYS A 138 14.10 9.16 15.44
C LYS A 138 14.47 10.63 15.40
N ALA A 139 13.54 11.47 15.82
CA ALA A 139 13.75 12.91 15.79
C ALA A 139 14.99 13.33 16.60
N TRP A 140 15.25 12.70 17.76
CA TRP A 140 16.18 13.25 18.77
C TRP A 140 17.18 12.27 19.41
N SER A 141 17.41 11.06 18.88
CA SER A 141 18.40 10.13 19.47
C SER A 141 19.58 9.84 18.55
N THR A 142 20.79 9.87 19.12
CA THR A 142 22.06 9.54 18.46
C THR A 142 22.26 8.06 18.20
N VAL A 143 21.51 7.17 18.87
CA VAL A 143 21.64 5.72 18.72
C VAL A 143 20.28 5.14 18.31
N TRP A 144 20.15 4.88 17.00
CA TRP A 144 19.11 4.04 16.42
C TRP A 144 19.81 2.75 15.95
N LYS A 145 19.35 1.58 16.39
CA LYS A 145 19.83 0.33 15.79
C LYS A 145 19.14 0.21 14.44
N GLY A 146 19.89 0.42 13.37
CA GLY A 146 19.36 0.29 12.01
C GLY A 146 18.77 -1.11 11.82
N GLY A 147 17.84 -1.24 10.89
CA GLY A 147 17.22 -2.52 10.58
C GLY A 147 16.45 -2.43 9.28
N GLU A 148 16.07 -3.58 8.75
CA GLU A 148 15.31 -3.67 7.52
C GLU A 148 14.18 -4.68 7.65
N CYS A 149 13.06 -4.39 6.99
CA CYS A 149 11.91 -5.28 6.86
C CYS A 149 11.55 -5.38 5.38
N PHE A 150 11.53 -6.60 4.85
CA PHE A 150 11.07 -6.88 3.50
C PHE A 150 9.69 -7.50 3.56
N ILE A 151 8.75 -6.84 2.90
CA ILE A 151 7.36 -7.25 2.82
C ILE A 151 7.06 -7.57 1.37
N ARG A 152 6.39 -8.70 1.14
CA ARG A 152 5.90 -9.10 -0.18
C ARG A 152 4.40 -9.32 -0.12
N SER A 153 3.70 -8.79 -1.12
CA SER A 153 2.27 -9.03 -1.30
C SER A 153 2.00 -9.29 -2.78
N ALA A 154 0.93 -10.02 -3.08
CA ALA A 154 0.48 -10.25 -4.44
C ALA A 154 -1.01 -9.95 -4.53
N VAL A 155 -1.41 -9.16 -5.52
CA VAL A 155 -2.83 -8.92 -5.79
C VAL A 155 -3.39 -10.14 -6.52
N GLY A 156 -4.21 -10.92 -5.81
CA GLY A 156 -4.93 -12.05 -6.38
C GLY A 156 -6.29 -11.65 -6.93
N THR A 157 -6.77 -12.42 -7.91
CA THR A 157 -8.17 -12.36 -8.35
C THR A 157 -8.96 -13.42 -7.59
N LYS A 158 -10.00 -13.01 -6.84
CA LYS A 158 -10.93 -13.96 -6.25
C LYS A 158 -11.86 -14.47 -7.35
N CYS A 159 -11.62 -15.70 -7.83
CA CYS A 159 -12.59 -16.38 -8.67
C CYS A 159 -13.75 -16.89 -7.80
N ILE A 160 -14.96 -16.44 -8.07
CA ILE A 160 -16.17 -16.97 -7.44
C ILE A 160 -16.83 -17.88 -8.46
N THR A 161 -16.74 -19.20 -8.25
CA THR A 161 -17.45 -20.18 -9.08
C THR A 161 -18.84 -20.39 -8.49
N LEU A 162 -19.87 -19.93 -9.18
CA LEU A 162 -21.26 -20.23 -8.83
C LEU A 162 -21.73 -21.42 -9.66
N LYS A 163 -22.17 -22.50 -9.00
CA LYS A 163 -22.92 -23.57 -9.66
C LYS A 163 -24.41 -23.28 -9.49
N SER A 164 -25.02 -22.69 -10.51
CA SER A 164 -26.47 -22.53 -10.62
C SER A 164 -26.95 -23.05 -11.97
N SER A 165 -28.12 -23.68 -12.01
CA SER A 165 -28.87 -23.78 -13.27
C SER A 165 -29.45 -22.39 -13.59
N ILE A 166 -29.42 -22.01 -14.86
CA ILE A 166 -30.23 -20.89 -15.33
C ILE A 166 -31.46 -21.52 -15.97
N ASP A 167 -32.57 -21.52 -15.24
CA ASP A 167 -33.84 -22.01 -15.76
C ASP A 167 -34.30 -21.09 -16.91
N ASN A 168 -34.94 -21.65 -17.93
CA ASN A 168 -35.47 -20.92 -19.09
C ASN A 168 -34.43 -20.22 -20.00
N PHE A 169 -33.17 -20.64 -20.01
CA PHE A 169 -32.15 -20.10 -20.95
C PHE A 169 -32.57 -20.21 -22.44
N ARG A 170 -33.44 -21.16 -22.77
CA ARG A 170 -33.95 -21.42 -24.12
C ARG A 170 -35.17 -20.58 -24.53
N SER A 171 -35.83 -19.86 -23.61
CA SER A 171 -37.01 -19.04 -23.93
C SER A 171 -36.67 -17.56 -24.16
N LEU A 172 -35.37 -17.22 -24.25
CA LEU A 172 -34.92 -15.89 -24.64
C LEU A 172 -35.00 -15.79 -26.17
N ASP A 173 -36.20 -15.59 -26.69
CA ASP A 173 -36.46 -15.41 -28.13
C ASP A 173 -35.93 -14.07 -28.68
N VAL A 174 -35.41 -13.20 -27.80
CA VAL A 174 -34.85 -11.89 -28.14
C VAL A 174 -33.53 -11.68 -27.39
N PRO A 175 -32.48 -11.10 -28.02
CA PRO A 175 -31.21 -10.83 -27.34
C PRO A 175 -31.43 -9.79 -26.23
N THR A 176 -31.72 -10.28 -25.02
CA THR A 176 -31.95 -9.42 -23.86
C THR A 176 -30.75 -9.51 -22.93
N ASN A 177 -30.15 -8.36 -22.61
CA ASN A 177 -29.09 -8.29 -21.61
C ASN A 177 -29.65 -8.65 -20.24
N LEU A 178 -29.19 -9.77 -19.68
CA LEU A 178 -29.62 -10.25 -18.37
C LEU A 178 -28.59 -9.81 -17.32
N ILE A 179 -28.95 -8.83 -16.49
CA ILE A 179 -28.07 -8.33 -15.43
C ILE A 179 -28.28 -9.19 -14.19
N LEU A 180 -27.26 -9.99 -13.84
CA LEU A 180 -27.23 -10.76 -12.61
C LEU A 180 -26.60 -9.90 -11.49
N LYS A 181 -27.39 -9.59 -10.46
CA LYS A 181 -26.90 -8.90 -9.26
C LYS A 181 -26.39 -9.93 -8.26
N PHE A 182 -25.08 -9.94 -8.04
CA PHE A 182 -24.46 -10.76 -7.01
C PHE A 182 -24.40 -9.98 -5.69
N MET A 183 -24.86 -10.60 -4.60
CA MET A 183 -24.62 -10.11 -3.25
C MET A 183 -23.22 -10.58 -2.83
N SER A 184 -22.43 -9.72 -2.20
CA SER A 184 -21.14 -10.10 -1.62
C SER A 184 -21.34 -11.25 -0.62
N PRO A 185 -20.40 -12.22 -0.53
CA PRO A 185 -20.47 -13.23 0.51
C PRO A 185 -20.48 -12.52 1.87
N SER A 186 -21.55 -12.68 2.63
CA SER A 186 -21.58 -12.27 4.04
C SER A 186 -20.44 -13.00 4.75
N THR A 187 -19.59 -12.25 5.45
CA THR A 187 -18.57 -12.80 6.33
C THR A 187 -19.28 -13.67 7.36
N GLU A 188 -19.26 -14.99 7.18
CA GLU A 188 -19.68 -15.90 8.24
C GLU A 188 -18.67 -15.77 9.38
N ILE A 189 -19.10 -15.09 10.44
CA ILE A 189 -18.47 -15.15 11.75
C ILE A 189 -18.73 -16.58 12.24
N THR A 190 -17.70 -17.41 12.29
CA THR A 190 -17.76 -18.65 13.06
C THR A 190 -17.53 -18.28 14.52
N VAL A 191 -18.53 -18.59 15.36
CA VAL A 191 -18.57 -18.36 16.82
C VAL A 191 -17.51 -19.17 17.54
#